data_AF-A0A7X9E4P1-F1
#
_entry.id   AF-A0A7X9E4P1-F1
#
_cell.length_a   1.000
_cell.length_b   1.000
_cell.length_c   1.000
_cell.angle_alpha   90.00
_cell.angle_beta   90.00
_cell.angle_gamma   90.00
#
_symmetry.space_group_name_H-M   'P 1'
#
loop_
_entity.id
_entity.type
_entity.pdbx_description
1 polymer ?
#
loop_
_entity_poly.entity_id
_entity_poly.type
_entity_poly.pdbx_seq_one_letter_code
_entity_poly.pdbx_strand_id
1 'polypeptide(L)' 'IHPVASRAIRAWPPERFSEIGKRLIEKFSVSVIVTWGNSESELADKVVDAIGQGAIKAPETNTIGQLAALIQNSKLFLL' A
#
# COMPACT_ATOMS: atom_id res chain seq x y z
N ILE A 1 1.79 -2.82 0.56
CA ILE A 1 1.06 -2.57 -0.71
C ILE A 1 1.46 -1.19 -1.21
N HIS A 2 1.84 -1.08 -2.48
CA HIS A 2 2.20 0.17 -3.14
C HIS A 2 1.24 0.42 -4.31
N PRO A 3 0.20 1.26 -4.14
CA PRO A 3 -0.91 1.36 -5.10
C PRO A 3 -0.61 2.24 -6.33
N VAL A 4 0.67 2.46 -6.66
CA VAL A 4 1.13 3.50 -7.58
C VAL A 4 1.72 2.90 -8.83
N ALA A 5 1.44 3.52 -9.97
CA ALA A 5 2.04 3.16 -11.24
C ALA A 5 2.67 4.37 -11.94
N SER A 6 3.87 4.18 -12.49
CA SER A 6 4.58 5.20 -13.28
C SER A 6 3.85 5.67 -14.54
N ARG A 7 2.83 4.92 -15.00
CA ARG A 7 2.01 5.27 -16.16
C ARG A 7 0.56 4.90 -15.86
N ALA A 8 -0.38 5.78 -16.20
CA ALA A 8 -1.81 5.58 -15.98
C ALA A 8 -2.34 4.25 -16.58
N ILE A 9 -1.86 3.83 -17.75
CA ILE A 9 -2.26 2.57 -18.39
C ILE A 9 -1.87 1.32 -17.58
N ARG A 10 -0.90 1.44 -16.66
CA ARG A 10 -0.47 0.38 -15.76
C ARG A 10 -1.09 0.50 -14.37
N ALA A 11 -1.83 1.58 -14.10
CA ALA A 11 -2.45 1.78 -12.81
C ALA A 11 -3.60 0.79 -12.62
N TRP A 12 -3.55 0.07 -11.50
CA TRP A 12 -4.69 -0.72 -11.07
C TRP A 12 -5.70 0.18 -10.33
N PRO A 13 -7.01 -0.13 -10.43
CA PRO A 13 -8.01 0.56 -9.62
C PRO A 13 -7.68 0.42 -8.12
N PRO A 14 -7.78 1.51 -7.32
CA PRO A 14 -7.51 1.50 -5.87
C PRO A 14 -8.31 0.43 -5.12
N GLU A 15 -9.53 0.14 -5.59
CA GLU A 15 -10.45 -0.82 -5.00
C GLU A 15 -9.86 -2.23 -5.02
N ARG A 16 -9.10 -2.59 -6.07
CA ARG A 16 -8.44 -3.90 -6.16
C ARG A 16 -7.36 -4.07 -5.10
N PHE A 17 -6.59 -3.01 -4.81
CA PHE A 17 -5.61 -3.04 -3.74
C PHE A 17 -6.29 -3.19 -2.38
N SER A 18 -7.40 -2.49 -2.17
CA SER A 18 -8.15 -2.58 -0.91
C SER A 18 -8.75 -3.97 -0.68
N GLU A 19 -9.30 -4.59 -1.73
CA GLU A 19 -9.84 -5.95 -1.69
C GLU A 19 -8.75 -6.98 -1.33
N ILE A 20 -7.56 -6.85 -1.92
CA ILE A 20 -6.43 -7.72 -1.58
C ILE A 20 -6.00 -7.49 -0.13
N GLY A 21 -5.94 -6.23 0.33
CA GLY A 21 -5.62 -5.87 1.70
C GLY A 21 -6.56 -6.54 2.72
N LYS A 22 -7.88 -6.47 2.49
CA LYS A 22 -8.90 -7.13 3.32
C LYS A 22 -8.66 -8.64 3.42
N ARG A 23 -8.52 -9.30 2.26
CA ARG A 23 -8.30 -10.76 2.21
C ARG A 23 -7.01 -11.18 2.90
N LEU A 24 -5.95 -10.37 2.84
CA LEU A 24 -4.70 -10.67 3.53
C LEU A 24 -4.88 -10.60 5.05
N ILE A 25 -5.55 -9.57 5.55
CA ILE A 25 -5.84 -9.40 6.98
C ILE A 25 -6.73 -10.55 7.46
N GLU A 26 -7.85 -10.81 6.78
CA GLU A 26 -8.81 -11.86 7.15
C GLU A 26 -8.19 -13.25 7.16
N LYS A 27 -7.38 -13.58 6.15
CA LYS A 27 -6.86 -14.94 5.97
C LYS A 27 -5.60 -15.24 6.78
N PHE A 28 -4.77 -14.23 7.02
CA PHE A 28 -3.44 -14.42 7.61
C PHE A 28 -3.22 -13.65 8.91
N SER A 29 -4.21 -12.85 9.36
CA SER A 29 -4.10 -12.02 10.56
C SER A 29 -2.87 -11.12 10.57
N VAL A 30 -2.47 -10.62 9.39
CA VAL A 30 -1.32 -9.73 9.21
C VAL A 30 -1.76 -8.27 9.18
N SER A 31 -0.85 -7.35 9.50
CA SER A 31 -1.05 -5.92 9.21
C SER A 31 -0.65 -5.59 7.78
N VAL A 32 -1.38 -4.67 7.15
CA VAL A 32 -1.12 -4.20 5.79
C VAL A 32 -0.60 -2.77 5.85
N ILE A 33 0.66 -2.57 5.44
CA ILE A 33 1.25 -1.25 5.29
C ILE A 33 1.04 -0.75 3.86
N VAL A 34 0.45 0.43 3.70
CA VAL A 34 0.25 1.10 2.40
C VAL A 34 1.31 2.18 2.22
N THR A 35 2.19 1.99 1.24
CA THR A 35 3.31 2.90 0.94
C THR A 35 2.98 3.87 -0.18
N TRP A 36 3.59 5.05 -0.16
CA TRP A 36 3.32 6.13 -1.11
C TRP A 36 4.49 7.13 -1.15
N GLY A 37 4.54 7.98 -2.17
CA GLY A 37 5.49 9.09 -2.26
C GLY A 37 4.93 10.22 -3.14
N ASN A 38 5.70 11.29 -3.34
CA ASN A 38 5.48 12.29 -4.40
C ASN A 38 4.01 12.67 -4.66
N SER A 39 3.32 13.25 -3.66
CA SER A 39 1.92 13.72 -3.77
C SER A 39 0.83 12.63 -3.90
N GLU A 40 1.14 11.36 -3.63
CA GLU A 40 0.18 10.23 -3.73
C GLU A 40 -0.52 9.93 -2.39
N SER A 41 -0.42 10.86 -1.44
CA SER A 41 -0.97 10.75 -0.08
C SER A 41 -2.45 10.40 -0.08
N GLU A 42 -3.26 11.07 -0.91
CA GLU A 42 -4.71 10.87 -1.00
C GLU A 42 -5.08 9.49 -1.52
N LEU A 43 -4.31 8.94 -2.47
CA LEU A 43 -4.52 7.60 -2.99
C LEU A 43 -4.24 6.57 -1.90
N ALA A 44 -3.17 6.77 -1.12
CA ALA A 44 -2.87 5.90 0.02
C ALA A 44 -3.97 5.95 1.08
N ASP A 45 -4.49 7.14 1.40
CA ASP A 45 -5.61 7.30 2.34
C ASP A 45 -6.83 6.52 1.86
N LYS A 46 -7.24 6.70 0.59
CA LYS A 46 -8.37 5.95 0.01
C LYS A 46 -8.22 4.45 0.15
N VAL A 47 -7.02 3.92 -0.09
CA VAL A 47 -6.77 2.47 0.03
C VAL A 47 -6.80 2.03 1.49
N VAL A 48 -6.20 2.77 2.42
CA VAL A 48 -6.20 2.46 3.85
C VAL A 48 -7.61 2.49 4.42
N ASP A 49 -8.36 3.56 4.15
CA ASP A 49 -9.75 3.73 4.60
C ASP A 49 -10.66 2.63 4.03
N ALA A 50 -10.47 2.28 2.76
CA ALA A 50 -11.25 1.21 2.13
C ALA A 50 -10.94 -0.17 2.73
N ILE A 51 -9.70 -0.44 3.16
CA ILE A 51 -9.34 -1.69 3.86
C ILE A 51 -9.92 -1.69 5.28
N GLY A 52 -9.75 -0.58 6.02
CA GLY A 52 -10.19 -0.45 7.40
C GLY A 52 -9.19 -1.02 8.42
N GLN A 53 -9.72 -1.70 9.44
CA GLN A 53 -8.92 -2.19 10.56
C GLN A 53 -7.81 -3.15 10.10
N GLY A 54 -6.58 -2.88 10.54
CA GLY A 54 -5.39 -3.65 10.17
C GLY A 54 -4.59 -3.07 8.99
N ALA A 55 -5.10 -2.04 8.32
CA ALA A 55 -4.32 -1.21 7.41
C ALA A 55 -3.66 -0.03 8.12
N ILE A 56 -2.43 0.28 7.71
CA ILE A 56 -1.63 1.39 8.23
C ILE A 56 -1.06 2.16 7.06
N LYS A 57 -1.28 3.48 7.03
CA LYS A 57 -0.59 4.36 6.09
C LYS A 57 0.86 4.53 6.52
N ALA A 58 1.80 4.21 5.64
CA ALA A 58 3.23 4.44 5.88
C ALA A 58 3.54 5.95 5.93
N PRO A 59 4.67 6.36 6.52
CA PRO A 59 5.22 7.69 6.25
C PRO A 59 5.52 7.85 4.75
N GLU A 60 5.57 9.11 4.30
CA GLU A 60 5.96 9.42 2.92
C GLU A 60 7.35 8.84 2.59
N THR A 61 7.47 8.15 1.46
CA THR A 61 8.74 7.63 0.96
C THR A 61 9.14 8.35 -0.33
N ASN A 62 10.05 9.33 -0.23
CA ASN A 62 10.53 10.15 -1.34
C ASN A 62 11.80 9.60 -2.00
N THR A 63 12.40 8.56 -1.41
CA THR A 63 13.61 7.91 -1.93
C THR A 63 13.46 6.39 -1.97
N ILE A 64 14.20 5.74 -2.88
CA ILE A 64 14.25 4.28 -2.97
C ILE A 64 14.75 3.66 -1.65
N GLY A 65 15.70 4.30 -0.97
CA GLY A 65 16.23 3.81 0.31
C GLY A 65 15.18 3.76 1.42
N GLN A 66 14.32 4.78 1.51
CA GLN A 66 13.20 4.81 2.47
C GLN A 66 12.18 3.70 2.17
N LEU A 67 11.82 3.51 0.90
CA LEU A 67 10.92 2.41 0.50
C LEU A 67 11.56 1.05 0.80
N ALA A 68 12.84 0.87 0.47
CA ALA A 68 13.58 -0.37 0.73
C ALA A 68 13.63 -0.71 2.24
N ALA A 69 13.72 0.28 3.13
CA ALA A 69 13.68 0.05 4.58
C ALA A 69 12.35 -0.56 5.05
N LEU A 70 11.23 -0.12 4.46
CA LEU A 70 9.90 -0.69 4.73
C LEU A 70 9.76 -2.11 4.17
N ILE A 71 10.25 -2.33 2.94
CA ILE A 71 10.19 -3.64 2.28
C ILE A 71 11.03 -4.67 3.04
N GLN A 72 12.21 -4.31 3.54
CA GLN A 72 13.11 -5.22 4.28
C GLN A 72 12.45 -5.84 5.51
N ASN A 73 11.49 -5.15 6.13
CA ASN A 73 10.76 -5.63 7.31
C ASN A 73 9.40 -6.27 6.96
N SER A 74 9.06 -6.37 5.67
CA SER A 74 7.79 -6.89 5.18
C SER A 74 7.92 -8.35 4.75
N LYS A 75 6.90 -9.17 5.01
CA LYS A 75 6.85 -10.57 4.53
C LYS A 75 6.47 -10.70 3.06
N LEU A 76 5.78 -9.69 2.53
CA LEU A 76 5.30 -9.63 1.16
C LEU A 76 5.25 -8.17 0.72
N PHE A 77 5.64 -7.91 -0.53
CA PHE A 77 5.48 -6.62 -1.17
C PHE A 77 4.62 -6.79 -2.43
N LEU A 78 3.62 -5.93 -2.59
CA LEU A 78 2.67 -5.94 -3.70
C LEU A 78 2.66 -4.54 -4.31
N LEU A 79 2.88 -4.46 -5.61
CA LEU A 79 3.03 -3.24 -6.43
C LEU A 79 2.15 -3.35 -7.67
#